data_AF-A0A929K8K5-F1
#
_entry.id   AF-A0A929K8K5-F1
#
_cell.length_a   1.000
_cell.length_b   1.000
_cell.length_c   1.000
_cell.angle_alpha   90.00
_cell.angle_beta   90.00
_cell.angle_gamma   90.00
#
_symmetry.space_group_name_H-M   'P 1'
#
loop_
_entity.id
_entity.type
_entity.pdbx_description
1 polymer ?
#
loop_
_entity_poly.entity_id
_entity_poly.type
_entity_poly.pdbx_seq_one_letter_code
_entity_poly.pdbx_strand_id
1 'polypeptide(L)'
;MGIKQLSISAMLMMLLPIFSLGQKAYEAIPYKGMMGHSEVRLIFADGYIGASSITLLKSNRKIKFLPDVGYVDSSKTLKFYRPLPTGTNSPDYFTLINLTEYYDKLPKSIEGSYFKDGKISKVKFFKQ
;
A
#
# COMPACT_ATOMS: atom_id res chain seq x y z
N MET A 1 -16.58 -50.75 -31.58
CA MET A 1 -16.23 -49.36 -31.91
C MET A 1 -16.38 -48.54 -30.62
N GLY A 2 -15.31 -48.24 -29.88
CA GLY A 2 -15.51 -47.49 -28.63
C GLY A 2 -14.40 -47.48 -27.57
N ILE A 3 -13.11 -47.44 -27.93
CA ILE A 3 -12.05 -47.25 -26.90
C ILE A 3 -11.02 -46.15 -27.26
N LYS A 4 -11.06 -45.56 -28.46
CA LYS A 4 -9.99 -44.62 -28.88
C LYS A 4 -10.18 -43.15 -28.48
N GLN A 5 -11.33 -42.73 -27.96
CA GLN A 5 -11.57 -41.31 -27.62
C GLN A 5 -11.33 -40.96 -26.14
N LEU A 6 -11.34 -41.94 -25.22
CA LEU A 6 -11.26 -41.66 -23.78
C LEU A 6 -9.84 -41.32 -23.28
N SER A 7 -8.81 -41.64 -24.06
CA SER A 7 -7.40 -41.51 -23.68
C SER A 7 -6.79 -40.14 -24.01
N ILE A 8 -7.34 -39.40 -24.96
CA ILE A 8 -6.78 -38.11 -25.40
C ILE A 8 -7.20 -36.98 -24.45
N SER A 9 -8.44 -36.98 -23.96
CA SER A 9 -8.91 -35.96 -23.00
C SER A 9 -8.24 -36.06 -21.63
N ALA A 10 -7.92 -37.27 -21.16
CA ALA A 10 -7.22 -37.47 -19.89
C ALA A 10 -5.75 -37.01 -19.95
N MET A 11 -5.13 -37.07 -21.12
CA MET A 11 -3.73 -36.67 -21.33
C MET A 11 -3.56 -35.14 -21.40
N LEU A 12 -4.61 -34.41 -21.80
CA LEU A 12 -4.58 -32.94 -21.88
C LEU A 12 -4.70 -32.26 -20.50
N MET A 13 -5.34 -32.90 -19.52
CA MET A 13 -5.46 -32.36 -18.15
C MET A 13 -4.19 -32.52 -17.31
N MET A 14 -3.27 -33.44 -17.67
CA MET A 14 -1.99 -33.61 -16.99
C MET A 14 -0.92 -32.58 -17.40
N LEU A 15 -1.19 -31.79 -18.44
CA LEU A 15 -0.29 -30.74 -18.96
C LEU A 15 -0.58 -29.34 -18.37
N LEU A 16 -1.42 -29.24 -17.35
CA LEU A 16 -1.61 -28.01 -16.59
C LEU A 16 -0.89 -28.06 -15.22
N PRO A 17 0.46 -28.22 -15.15
CA PRO A 17 1.12 -27.91 -13.91
C PRO A 17 1.23 -26.39 -13.76
N ILE A 18 0.33 -25.83 -12.97
CA ILE A 18 0.65 -24.87 -11.90
C ILE A 18 1.52 -23.66 -12.31
N PHE A 19 1.12 -22.88 -13.32
CA PHE A 19 1.50 -21.46 -13.34
C PHE A 19 0.55 -20.65 -12.45
N SER A 20 0.40 -21.09 -11.20
CA SER A 20 0.12 -20.17 -10.11
C SER A 20 1.40 -19.38 -9.90
N LEU A 21 1.67 -18.42 -10.80
CA LEU A 21 2.47 -17.27 -10.47
C LEU A 21 1.65 -16.53 -9.41
N GLY A 22 1.78 -16.98 -8.15
CA GLY A 22 1.17 -16.30 -7.03
C GLY A 22 1.61 -14.86 -7.14
N GLN A 23 0.67 -13.96 -7.46
CA GLN A 23 0.86 -12.53 -7.22
C GLN A 23 1.46 -12.46 -5.83
N LYS A 24 2.69 -11.96 -5.72
CA LYS A 24 3.40 -11.88 -4.45
C LYS A 24 2.47 -11.10 -3.52
N ALA A 25 1.75 -11.82 -2.66
CA ALA A 25 0.75 -11.23 -1.81
C ALA A 25 1.52 -10.30 -0.90
N TYR A 26 1.22 -9.00 -0.96
CA TYR A 26 1.90 -8.04 -0.10
C TYR A 26 1.49 -8.32 1.34
N GLU A 27 2.41 -8.11 2.27
CA GLU A 27 2.08 -8.16 3.69
C GLU A 27 1.63 -6.78 4.14
N ALA A 28 0.46 -6.68 4.76
CA ALA A 28 -0.07 -5.43 5.29
C ALA A 28 0.50 -5.19 6.69
N ILE A 29 1.49 -4.31 6.80
CA ILE A 29 2.19 -4.04 8.05
C ILE A 29 1.62 -2.78 8.70
N PRO A 30 0.98 -2.89 9.88
CA PRO A 30 0.39 -1.75 10.55
C PRO A 30 1.45 -0.90 11.26
N TYR A 31 1.33 0.41 11.09
CA TYR A 31 2.03 1.41 11.86
C TYR A 31 1.03 2.44 12.40
N LYS A 32 1.35 3.02 13.56
CA LYS A 32 0.55 4.03 14.23
C LYS A 32 1.37 5.25 14.58
N GLY A 33 0.82 6.43 14.34
CA GLY A 33 1.41 7.72 14.70
C GLY A 33 0.36 8.65 15.30
N MET A 34 0.85 9.76 15.85
CA MET A 34 0.02 10.86 16.37
C MET A 34 0.40 12.15 15.66
N MET A 35 -0.60 12.94 15.31
CA MET A 35 -0.45 14.27 14.75
C MET A 35 -1.35 15.23 15.54
N GLY A 36 -0.76 15.92 16.51
CA GLY A 36 -1.52 16.63 17.55
C GLY A 36 -2.41 15.65 18.32
N HIS A 37 -3.70 15.95 18.42
CA HIS A 37 -4.71 15.08 19.07
C HIS A 37 -5.34 14.04 18.13
N SER A 38 -4.89 13.95 16.87
CA SER A 38 -5.43 13.00 15.90
C SER A 38 -4.52 11.79 15.75
N GLU A 39 -5.08 10.59 15.81
CA GLU A 39 -4.37 9.35 15.49
C GLU A 39 -4.25 9.22 13.97
N VAL A 40 -3.09 8.77 13.51
CA VAL A 40 -2.82 8.50 12.09
C VAL A 40 -2.33 7.06 11.96
N ARG A 41 -2.99 6.25 11.14
CA ARG A 41 -2.61 4.86 10.89
C ARG A 41 -2.01 4.74 9.49
N LEU A 42 -0.91 4.02 9.38
CA LEU A 42 -0.30 3.65 8.11
C LEU A 42 -0.42 2.13 7.99
N ILE A 43 -0.97 1.66 6.88
CA ILE A 43 -0.81 0.28 6.44
C ILE A 43 0.28 0.31 5.37
N PHE A 44 1.45 -0.21 5.70
CA PHE A 44 2.57 -0.32 4.77
C PHE A 44 2.50 -1.67 4.08
N ALA A 45 2.35 -1.69 2.76
CA ALA A 45 2.24 -2.91 1.98
C ALA A 45 3.65 -3.40 1.57
N ASP A 46 4.21 -4.30 2.38
CA ASP A 46 5.52 -4.88 2.11
C ASP A 46 5.43 -5.85 0.92
N GLY A 47 6.29 -5.65 -0.08
CA GLY A 47 6.26 -6.37 -1.35
C GLY A 47 5.45 -5.69 -2.46
N TYR A 48 4.59 -4.71 -2.14
CA TYR A 48 3.97 -3.82 -3.15
C TYR A 48 3.54 -2.49 -2.54
N ILE A 49 4.45 -1.51 -2.53
CA ILE A 49 4.26 -0.26 -1.80
C ILE A 49 3.04 0.56 -2.28
N GLY A 50 2.61 0.38 -3.53
CA GLY A 50 1.40 0.98 -4.09
C GLY A 50 0.09 0.55 -3.42
N ALA A 51 0.08 -0.57 -2.70
CA ALA A 51 -1.07 -0.99 -1.89
C ALA A 51 -1.06 -0.39 -0.47
N SER A 52 -0.08 0.46 -0.14
CA SER A 52 -0.03 1.14 1.16
C SER A 52 -1.18 2.13 1.30
N SER A 53 -1.54 2.50 2.52
CA SER A 53 -2.52 3.58 2.75
C SER A 53 -2.32 4.27 4.09
N ILE A 54 -2.72 5.54 4.16
CA ILE A 54 -2.74 6.31 5.40
C ILE A 54 -4.20 6.63 5.76
N THR A 55 -4.57 6.41 7.01
CA THR A 55 -5.88 6.78 7.55
C THR A 55 -5.69 7.79 8.68
N LEU A 56 -6.19 9.00 8.48
CA LEU A 56 -6.29 10.02 9.51
C LEU A 56 -7.60 9.86 10.26
N LEU A 57 -7.52 9.59 11.56
CA LEU A 57 -8.65 9.46 12.46
C LEU A 57 -8.91 10.82 13.14
N LYS A 58 -10.01 11.47 12.76
CA LYS A 58 -10.54 12.65 13.44
C LYS A 58 -11.77 12.25 14.24
N SER A 59 -12.15 13.03 15.25
CA SER A 59 -13.20 12.69 16.23
C SER A 59 -14.45 12.04 15.65
N ASN A 60 -14.91 12.50 14.47
CA ASN A 60 -16.15 12.01 13.86
C ASN A 60 -15.95 11.42 12.44
N ARG A 61 -14.71 11.26 11.97
CA ARG A 61 -14.46 10.77 10.60
C ARG A 61 -13.11 10.11 10.40
N LYS A 62 -13.08 9.12 9.52
CA LYS A 62 -11.87 8.49 9.00
C LYS A 62 -11.60 9.04 7.60
N ILE A 63 -10.40 9.54 7.37
CA ILE A 63 -10.00 10.10 6.08
C ILE A 63 -8.88 9.24 5.53
N LYS A 64 -9.13 8.55 4.40
CA LYS A 64 -8.16 7.67 3.75
C LYS A 64 -7.38 8.44 2.68
N PHE A 65 -6.08 8.17 2.63
CA PHE A 65 -5.13 8.67 1.65
C PHE A 65 -4.45 7.47 0.97
N LEU A 66 -4.31 7.54 -0.35
CA LEU A 66 -3.74 6.51 -1.20
C LEU A 66 -2.47 7.04 -1.88
N PRO A 67 -1.48 6.18 -2.17
CA PRO A 67 -0.28 6.57 -2.89
C PRO A 67 -0.61 7.24 -4.21
N ASP A 68 0.10 8.32 -4.54
CA ASP A 68 0.02 8.97 -5.86
C ASP A 68 0.55 8.05 -6.95
N VAL A 69 1.69 7.43 -6.65
CA VAL A 69 2.39 6.47 -7.50
C VAL A 69 2.67 5.21 -6.70
N GLY A 70 2.78 4.07 -7.39
CA GLY A 70 3.01 2.77 -6.78
C GLY A 70 4.47 2.45 -6.45
N TYR A 71 5.37 3.45 -6.44
CA TYR A 71 6.81 3.30 -6.28
C TYR A 71 7.40 4.47 -5.47
N VAL A 72 8.59 4.28 -4.92
CA VAL A 72 9.30 5.33 -4.18
C VAL A 72 10.04 6.22 -5.18
N ASP A 73 9.88 7.53 -5.10
CA ASP A 73 10.56 8.44 -6.01
C ASP A 73 12.09 8.48 -5.77
N SER A 74 12.82 9.14 -6.67
CA SER A 74 14.27 9.31 -6.56
C SER A 74 14.72 10.05 -5.29
N SER A 75 13.81 10.78 -4.65
CA SER A 75 14.04 11.49 -3.38
C SER A 75 13.75 10.62 -2.15
N LYS A 76 13.49 9.31 -2.34
CA LYS A 76 13.12 8.38 -1.28
C LYS A 76 11.82 8.76 -0.59
N THR A 77 10.88 9.34 -1.33
CA THR A 77 9.59 9.77 -0.81
C THR A 77 8.42 9.06 -1.48
N LEU A 78 7.32 8.97 -0.73
CA LEU A 78 6.03 8.49 -1.24
C LEU A 78 4.93 9.44 -0.80
N LYS A 79 4.24 10.03 -1.78
CA LYS A 79 3.12 10.94 -1.53
C LYS A 79 1.80 10.18 -1.52
N PHE A 80 0.91 10.58 -0.62
CA PHE A 80 -0.42 10.01 -0.49
C PHE A 80 -1.47 11.12 -0.57
N TYR A 81 -2.37 11.02 -1.55
CA TYR A 81 -3.47 11.96 -1.73
C TYR A 81 -4.78 11.36 -1.26
N ARG A 82 -5.70 12.23 -0.87
CA ARG A 82 -7.08 11.85 -0.65
C ARG A 82 -7.81 11.85 -2.00
N PRO A 83 -8.36 10.71 -2.45
CA PRO A 83 -9.16 10.67 -3.67
C PRO A 83 -10.47 11.46 -3.45
N LEU A 84 -10.81 12.34 -4.40
CA LEU A 84 -12.10 13.04 -4.42
C LEU A 84 -13.08 12.32 -5.35
N PRO A 85 -14.41 12.45 -5.13
CA PRO A 85 -15.42 11.85 -6.00
C PRO A 85 -15.31 12.28 -7.47
N THR A 86 -14.73 13.44 -7.72
CA THR A 86 -14.49 14.02 -9.05
C THR A 86 -13.35 13.35 -9.82
N GLY A 87 -12.67 12.36 -9.23
CA GLY A 87 -11.50 11.70 -9.81
C GLY A 87 -10.20 12.52 -9.69
N THR A 88 -10.26 13.71 -9.09
CA THR A 88 -9.08 14.54 -8.80
C THR A 88 -8.55 14.28 -7.39
N ASN A 89 -7.29 14.62 -7.17
CA ASN A 89 -6.67 14.56 -5.85
C ASN A 89 -7.01 15.81 -5.04
N SER A 90 -7.25 15.61 -3.75
CA SER A 90 -7.36 16.71 -2.79
C SER A 90 -6.05 17.48 -2.67
N PRO A 91 -6.07 18.80 -2.39
CA PRO A 91 -4.85 19.58 -2.16
C PRO A 91 -4.10 19.20 -0.88
N ASP A 92 -4.72 18.42 0.02
CA ASP A 92 -4.06 17.88 1.21
C ASP A 92 -3.47 16.49 0.95
N TYR A 93 -2.26 16.27 1.46
CA TYR A 93 -1.52 15.05 1.22
C TYR A 93 -0.58 14.71 2.36
N PHE A 94 -0.24 13.43 2.47
CA PHE A 94 0.88 12.96 3.27
C PHE A 94 2.11 12.73 2.40
N THR A 95 3.28 12.89 2.97
CA THR A 95 4.54 12.45 2.38
C THR A 95 5.26 11.60 3.40
N LEU A 96 5.59 10.37 3.04
CA LEU A 96 6.53 9.53 3.78
C LEU A 96 7.92 9.77 3.20
N ILE A 97 8.94 9.81 4.06
CA ILE A 97 10.32 10.10 3.67
C ILE A 97 11.27 8.98 4.11
N ASN A 98 12.46 8.97 3.51
CA ASN A 98 13.50 7.98 3.77
C ASN A 98 13.03 6.54 3.52
N LEU A 99 12.18 6.35 2.51
CA LEU A 99 11.71 5.04 2.10
C LEU A 99 12.66 4.36 1.11
N THR A 100 12.65 3.03 1.11
CA THR A 100 13.22 2.19 0.06
C THR A 100 12.13 1.32 -0.53
N GLU A 101 12.27 0.92 -1.80
CA GLU A 101 11.31 0.02 -2.46
C GLU A 101 11.35 -1.39 -1.85
N TYR A 102 12.52 -1.79 -1.35
CA TYR A 102 12.76 -3.09 -0.75
C TYR A 102 13.39 -2.92 0.63
N TYR A 103 12.93 -3.72 1.58
CA TYR A 103 13.50 -3.82 2.91
C TYR A 103 13.84 -5.28 3.21
N ASP A 104 15.09 -5.55 3.60
CA ASP A 104 15.44 -6.85 4.18
C ASP A 104 14.79 -7.01 5.56
N LYS A 105 14.70 -5.89 6.28
CA LYS A 105 13.99 -5.76 7.55
C LYS A 105 13.27 -4.43 7.60
N LEU A 106 11.96 -4.48 7.77
CA LEU A 106 11.13 -3.29 7.86
C LEU A 106 11.54 -2.39 9.04
N PRO A 107 11.47 -1.06 8.86
CA PRO A 107 11.92 -0.11 9.87
C PRO A 107 10.98 -0.15 11.09
N LYS A 108 11.53 0.13 12.29
CA LYS A 108 10.70 0.26 13.51
C LYS A 108 9.78 1.48 13.46
N SER A 109 10.17 2.49 12.69
CA SER A 109 9.39 3.69 12.49
C SER A 109 9.58 4.26 11.10
N ILE A 110 8.52 4.87 10.57
CA ILE A 110 8.52 5.58 9.29
C ILE A 110 8.22 7.05 9.57
N GLU A 111 8.99 7.95 8.96
CA GLU A 111 8.81 9.38 9.10
C GLU A 111 7.88 9.90 8.00
N GLY A 112 7.03 10.85 8.36
CA GLY A 112 6.17 11.51 7.40
C GLY A 112 5.76 12.90 7.80
N SER A 113 5.05 13.54 6.90
CA SER A 113 4.51 14.88 7.07
C SER A 113 3.15 14.97 6.39
N TYR A 114 2.24 15.72 6.99
CA TYR A 114 0.94 16.06 6.42
C TYR A 114 0.95 17.52 5.99
N PHE A 115 0.63 17.77 4.73
CA PHE A 115 0.45 19.10 4.18
C PHE A 115 -1.05 19.42 4.06
N LYS A 116 -1.46 20.55 4.63
CA LYS A 116 -2.83 21.07 4.49
C LYS A 116 -2.81 22.59 4.58
N ASP A 117 -3.41 23.27 3.61
CA ASP A 117 -3.59 24.72 3.61
C ASP A 117 -2.26 25.49 3.86
N GLY A 118 -1.16 25.05 3.22
CA GLY A 118 0.18 25.66 3.38
C GLY A 118 0.91 25.29 4.68
N LYS A 119 0.28 24.53 5.58
CA LYS A 119 0.88 24.10 6.85
C LYS A 119 1.36 22.66 6.78
N ILE A 120 2.53 22.43 7.38
CA ILE A 120 3.14 21.10 7.50
C ILE A 120 3.05 20.63 8.95
N SER A 121 2.48 19.45 9.16
CA SER A 121 2.48 18.76 10.45
C SER A 121 3.31 17.48 10.35
N LYS A 122 4.38 17.38 11.13
CA LYS A 122 5.21 16.17 11.16
C LYS A 122 4.48 15.03 11.87
N VAL A 123 4.72 13.81 11.42
CA VAL A 123 4.21 12.59 12.04
C VAL A 123 5.29 11.52 12.00
N LYS A 124 5.42 10.76 13.09
CA LYS A 124 6.25 9.56 13.14
C LYS A 124 5.35 8.37 13.38
N PHE A 125 5.42 7.41 12.46
CA PHE A 125 4.65 6.17 12.51
C PHE A 125 5.53 5.09 13.15
N PHE A 126 5.04 4.42 14.19
CA PHE A 126 5.72 3.31 14.85
C PHE A 126 5.04 2.01 14.47
N LYS A 127 5.84 0.99 14.13
CA LYS A 127 5.34 -0.34 13.82
C LYS A 127 4.58 -0.90 15.03
N GLN A 128 3.41 -1.49 14.81
CA GLN A 128 2.60 -2.12 15.87
C GLN A 128 3.04 -3.56 16.15
#